data_AF-A0A202E5M8-F1
#
_entry.id   AF-A0A202E5M8-F1
#
_cell.length_a   1.000
_cell.length_b   1.000
_cell.length_c   1.000
_cell.angle_alpha   90.00
_cell.angle_beta   90.00
_cell.angle_gamma   90.00
#
_symmetry.space_group_name_H-M   'P 1'
#
loop_
_entity.id
_entity.type
_entity.pdbx_description
1 polymer ?
#
loop_
_entity_poly.entity_id
_entity_poly.type
_entity_poly.pdbx_seq_one_letter_code
_entity_poly.pdbx_strand_id
1 'polypeptide(L)'
;MPTPIDGAITFPEDSGTGVPTATADWTSAGHFGGQQAQQNRSDYVERGLEFNADFAADELEISDGLAYVLHDEPVDVQDNDGDYVNEWDQGMTITTAVPVVDGIGLEPDAVNYVWLSPELTTNNGANYVVGQDREADEPDSPALLVGLVDTGNEAVHEVHREPRARFQVRLHQTVVERGEKIEIPEGYGEVLAGPIEGEGEITGDGRLKVV
;
A
#
# COMPACT_ATOMS: atom_id res chain seq x y z
N MET A 1 -19.46 11.64 -6.82
CA MET A 1 -20.20 10.42 -7.24
C MET A 1 -19.18 9.33 -7.52
N PRO A 2 -19.48 8.05 -7.23
CA PRO A 2 -18.56 6.95 -7.54
C PRO A 2 -18.36 6.76 -9.04
N THR A 3 -17.12 6.58 -9.46
CA THR A 3 -16.69 6.21 -10.81
C THR A 3 -16.23 4.76 -10.78
N PRO A 4 -16.97 3.82 -11.39
CA PRO A 4 -16.57 2.41 -11.46
C PRO A 4 -15.25 2.22 -12.20
N ILE A 5 -14.44 1.29 -11.71
CA ILE A 5 -13.16 0.94 -12.30
C ILE A 5 -13.31 -0.38 -13.07
N ASP A 6 -13.56 -0.28 -14.38
CA ASP A 6 -13.72 -1.45 -15.25
C ASP A 6 -12.42 -2.26 -15.31
N GLY A 7 -12.46 -3.52 -14.87
CA GLY A 7 -11.32 -4.42 -14.88
C GLY A 7 -10.39 -4.27 -13.67
N ALA A 8 -10.84 -3.62 -12.60
CA ALA A 8 -10.23 -3.76 -11.28
C ALA A 8 -10.14 -5.25 -10.89
N ILE A 9 -9.21 -5.57 -10.00
CA ILE A 9 -9.07 -6.86 -9.36
C ILE A 9 -8.93 -6.60 -7.87
N THR A 10 -9.85 -7.11 -7.05
CA THR A 10 -9.77 -7.00 -5.60
C THR A 10 -9.51 -8.38 -4.98
N PHE A 11 -8.77 -8.42 -3.87
CA PHE A 11 -8.42 -9.68 -3.23
C PHE A 11 -8.11 -9.45 -1.74
N PRO A 12 -8.57 -10.29 -0.82
CA PRO A 12 -9.39 -11.47 -1.07
C PRO A 12 -10.84 -11.09 -1.35
N GLU A 13 -11.45 -11.78 -2.31
CA GLU A 13 -12.88 -11.71 -2.59
C GLU A 13 -13.55 -13.00 -2.15
N ASP A 14 -14.84 -12.95 -1.81
CA ASP A 14 -15.60 -14.14 -1.49
C ASP A 14 -16.88 -14.29 -2.34
N SER A 15 -16.89 -15.38 -3.12
CA SER A 15 -18.06 -16.28 -3.21
C SER A 15 -17.62 -17.75 -3.38
N GLY A 16 -16.49 -18.14 -2.77
CA GLY A 16 -15.83 -19.45 -2.96
C GLY A 16 -14.86 -19.50 -4.15
N THR A 17 -13.67 -20.07 -3.91
CA THR A 17 -12.43 -20.11 -4.73
C THR A 17 -12.52 -20.77 -6.12
N GLY A 18 -13.72 -20.93 -6.70
CA GLY A 18 -13.94 -21.62 -7.98
C GLY A 18 -13.70 -23.13 -7.93
N VAL A 19 -13.43 -23.70 -6.75
CA VAL A 19 -13.27 -25.14 -6.53
C VAL A 19 -14.64 -25.77 -6.24
N PRO A 20 -15.03 -26.85 -6.93
CA PRO A 20 -16.31 -27.52 -6.69
C PRO A 20 -16.49 -27.90 -5.22
N THR A 21 -17.69 -27.63 -4.69
CA THR A 21 -18.12 -27.67 -3.28
C THR A 21 -17.86 -28.96 -2.49
N ALA A 22 -17.37 -30.03 -3.11
CA ALA A 22 -17.06 -31.28 -2.43
C ALA A 22 -15.65 -31.32 -1.80
N THR A 23 -14.78 -30.36 -2.14
CA THR A 23 -13.40 -30.24 -1.61
C THR A 23 -12.97 -28.79 -1.46
N ALA A 24 -13.91 -27.86 -1.20
CA ALA A 24 -13.61 -26.45 -1.10
C ALA A 24 -12.58 -26.18 0.00
N ASP A 25 -11.61 -25.31 -0.30
CA ASP A 25 -10.78 -24.67 0.72
C ASP A 25 -11.69 -23.71 1.48
N TRP A 26 -12.17 -24.14 2.65
CA TRP A 26 -13.11 -23.39 3.51
C TRP A 26 -12.47 -22.16 4.18
N THR A 27 -11.24 -21.81 3.79
CA THR A 27 -10.60 -20.59 4.25
C THR A 27 -11.25 -19.39 3.57
N SER A 28 -12.19 -18.75 4.26
CA SER A 28 -12.89 -17.55 3.76
C SER A 28 -11.95 -16.39 3.45
N ALA A 29 -12.41 -15.45 2.62
CA ALA A 29 -11.66 -14.23 2.30
C ALA A 29 -11.24 -13.47 3.58
N GLY A 30 -12.12 -13.41 4.58
CA GLY A 30 -11.83 -12.80 5.88
C GLY A 30 -10.60 -13.40 6.58
N HIS A 31 -10.42 -14.72 6.54
CA HIS A 31 -9.22 -15.36 7.11
C HIS A 31 -7.95 -15.01 6.33
N PHE A 32 -7.99 -15.00 4.99
CA PHE A 32 -6.82 -14.66 4.17
C PHE A 32 -6.42 -13.19 4.30
N GLY A 33 -7.38 -12.29 4.24
CA GLY A 33 -7.13 -10.86 4.34
C GLY A 33 -6.79 -10.46 5.77
N GLY A 34 -7.37 -11.14 6.77
CA GLY A 34 -7.00 -11.00 8.17
C GLY A 34 -5.56 -11.40 8.48
N GLN A 35 -4.99 -12.39 7.79
CA GLN A 35 -3.56 -12.70 7.91
C GLN A 35 -2.65 -11.57 7.39
N GLN A 36 -3.14 -10.78 6.43
CA GLN A 36 -2.40 -9.64 5.87
C GLN A 36 -2.70 -8.31 6.60
N ALA A 37 -3.75 -8.26 7.43
CA ALA A 37 -4.16 -7.13 8.26
C ALA A 37 -3.17 -6.86 9.40
N GLN A 38 -1.97 -6.44 9.03
CA GLN A 38 -0.94 -6.00 9.96
C GLN A 38 -0.91 -4.48 9.97
N GLN A 39 -0.99 -3.90 11.17
CA GLN A 39 -0.80 -2.47 11.36
C GLN A 39 0.52 -2.02 10.73
N ASN A 40 0.48 -0.94 9.95
CA ASN A 40 1.59 -0.42 9.13
C ASN A 40 1.96 -1.24 7.87
N ARG A 41 1.12 -2.19 7.44
CA ARG A 41 1.24 -2.91 6.16
C ARG A 41 -0.05 -2.85 5.34
N SER A 42 -0.90 -1.87 5.61
CA SER A 42 -2.17 -1.64 4.92
C SER A 42 -2.44 -0.13 4.86
N ASP A 43 -3.46 0.27 4.12
CA ASP A 43 -3.78 1.66 3.79
C ASP A 43 -2.67 2.40 3.07
N TYR A 44 -2.17 1.80 1.99
CA TYR A 44 -1.18 2.46 1.17
C TYR A 44 -1.21 2.01 -0.30
N VAL A 45 -0.70 2.89 -1.16
CA VAL A 45 -0.41 2.61 -2.56
C VAL A 45 1.01 2.08 -2.70
N GLU A 46 1.13 0.85 -3.17
CA GLU A 46 2.41 0.17 -3.43
C GLU A 46 3.06 0.71 -4.70
N ARG A 47 2.29 0.86 -5.78
CA ARG A 47 2.78 1.35 -7.08
C ARG A 47 1.65 1.97 -7.91
N GLY A 48 2.02 2.85 -8.84
CA GLY A 48 1.09 3.43 -9.80
C GLY A 48 0.09 4.37 -9.12
N LEU A 49 -1.15 4.44 -9.61
CA LEU A 49 -2.17 5.40 -9.15
C LEU A 49 -1.63 6.84 -9.16
N GLU A 50 -0.92 7.20 -10.22
CA GLU A 50 -0.38 8.54 -10.42
C GLU A 50 -1.46 9.44 -11.01
N PHE A 51 -1.51 10.68 -10.53
CA PHE A 51 -2.55 11.64 -10.91
C PHE A 51 -2.08 12.52 -12.06
N ASN A 52 -2.86 12.55 -13.13
CA ASN A 52 -2.67 13.41 -14.29
C ASN A 52 -3.93 14.26 -14.49
N ALA A 53 -3.93 15.49 -13.95
CA ALA A 53 -5.08 16.37 -13.97
C ALA A 53 -5.06 17.32 -15.18
N ASP A 54 -6.18 17.40 -15.90
CA ASP A 54 -6.47 18.44 -16.89
C ASP A 54 -7.32 19.53 -16.22
N PHE A 55 -6.65 20.56 -15.71
CA PHE A 55 -7.30 21.70 -15.05
C PHE A 55 -8.13 22.57 -15.99
N ALA A 56 -7.99 22.44 -17.32
CA ALA A 56 -8.82 23.17 -18.27
C ALA A 56 -10.15 22.44 -18.54
N ALA A 57 -10.16 21.11 -18.40
CA ALA A 57 -11.34 20.26 -18.54
C ALA A 57 -12.01 19.92 -17.21
N ASP A 58 -11.35 20.21 -16.07
CA ASP A 58 -11.72 19.73 -14.74
C ASP A 58 -11.84 18.20 -14.69
N GLU A 59 -10.87 17.51 -15.30
CA GLU A 59 -10.82 16.04 -15.38
C GLU A 59 -9.52 15.50 -14.79
N LEU A 60 -9.59 14.29 -14.23
CA LEU A 60 -8.46 13.54 -13.70
C LEU A 60 -8.33 12.20 -14.42
N GLU A 61 -7.11 11.90 -14.86
CA GLU A 61 -6.65 10.56 -15.22
C GLU A 61 -5.85 9.98 -14.04
N ILE A 62 -6.09 8.72 -13.72
CA ILE A 62 -5.32 7.96 -12.71
C ILE A 62 -4.71 6.74 -13.38
N SER A 63 -3.38 6.62 -13.31
CA SER A 63 -2.66 5.50 -13.92
C SER A 63 -2.96 4.14 -13.26
N ASP A 64 -2.63 3.05 -13.96
CA ASP A 64 -2.75 1.71 -13.41
C ASP A 64 -1.89 1.55 -12.15
N GLY A 65 -2.34 0.73 -11.20
CA GLY A 65 -1.65 0.63 -9.93
C GLY A 65 -2.11 -0.50 -9.02
N LEU A 66 -1.50 -0.55 -7.83
CA LEU A 66 -1.78 -1.51 -6.78
C LEU A 66 -1.83 -0.80 -5.44
N ALA A 67 -2.90 -1.03 -4.69
CA ALA A 67 -3.06 -0.55 -3.33
C ALA A 67 -3.44 -1.69 -2.38
N TYR A 68 -3.17 -1.47 -1.09
CA TYR A 68 -3.63 -2.30 0.01
C TYR A 68 -4.56 -1.44 0.88
N VAL A 69 -5.84 -1.80 0.94
CA VAL A 69 -6.89 -1.06 1.64
C VAL A 69 -7.28 -1.86 2.88
N LEU A 70 -7.27 -1.23 4.05
CA LEU A 70 -7.73 -1.85 5.28
C LEU A 70 -9.27 -1.76 5.34
N HIS A 71 -9.87 -2.88 5.73
CA HIS A 71 -11.24 -2.94 6.17
C HIS A 71 -11.22 -3.27 7.66
N ASP A 72 -11.58 -2.32 8.49
CA ASP A 72 -11.51 -2.39 9.96
C ASP A 72 -12.82 -2.83 10.62
N GLU A 73 -13.89 -2.98 9.84
CA GLU A 73 -15.16 -3.52 10.29
C GLU A 73 -15.14 -5.06 10.33
N PRO A 74 -15.97 -5.67 11.17
CA PRO A 74 -16.07 -7.12 11.23
C PRO A 74 -16.59 -7.72 9.92
N VAL A 75 -16.05 -8.87 9.54
CA VAL A 75 -16.50 -9.64 8.36
C VAL A 75 -16.95 -11.04 8.75
N ASP A 76 -18.04 -11.48 8.14
CA ASP A 76 -18.51 -12.86 8.28
C ASP A 76 -17.48 -13.83 7.69
N VAL A 77 -17.16 -14.90 8.42
CA VAL A 77 -16.20 -15.92 8.00
C VAL A 77 -16.78 -17.33 8.15
N GLN A 78 -16.35 -18.21 7.24
CA GLN A 78 -16.79 -19.60 7.20
C GLN A 78 -16.26 -20.39 8.40
N ASP A 79 -17.07 -21.32 8.90
CA ASP A 79 -16.66 -22.37 9.83
C ASP A 79 -16.07 -23.60 9.10
N ASN A 80 -15.84 -24.69 9.83
CA ASN A 80 -15.31 -25.94 9.27
C ASN A 80 -16.27 -26.66 8.31
N ASP A 81 -17.53 -26.24 8.25
CA ASP A 81 -18.59 -26.79 7.42
C ASP A 81 -18.93 -25.86 6.23
N GLY A 82 -18.27 -24.70 6.14
CA GLY A 82 -18.46 -23.71 5.08
C GLY A 82 -19.57 -22.69 5.36
N ASP A 83 -20.11 -22.67 6.57
CA ASP A 83 -21.21 -21.79 6.97
C ASP A 83 -20.65 -20.47 7.55
N TYR A 84 -21.21 -19.33 7.11
CA TYR A 84 -20.85 -17.99 7.60
C TYR A 84 -21.51 -17.72 8.97
N VAL A 85 -21.01 -18.38 10.01
CA VAL A 85 -21.55 -18.29 11.37
C VAL A 85 -20.57 -17.67 12.37
N ASN A 86 -19.32 -17.48 11.96
CA ASN A 86 -18.28 -16.81 12.75
C ASN A 86 -18.01 -15.43 12.18
N GLU A 87 -17.40 -14.57 12.98
CA GLU A 87 -17.01 -13.22 12.61
C GLU A 87 -15.49 -13.05 12.82
N TRP A 88 -14.85 -12.33 11.91
CA TRP A 88 -13.47 -11.88 12.06
C TRP A 88 -13.46 -10.38 12.36
N ASP A 89 -13.00 -10.01 13.56
CA ASP A 89 -13.06 -8.65 14.12
C ASP A 89 -11.69 -7.94 14.19
N GLN A 90 -10.64 -8.52 13.59
CA GLN A 90 -9.27 -7.99 13.65
C GLN A 90 -8.88 -7.14 12.43
N GLY A 91 -9.85 -6.79 11.59
CA GLY A 91 -9.65 -6.14 10.30
C GLY A 91 -9.11 -7.07 9.22
N MET A 92 -9.22 -6.63 7.97
CA MET A 92 -8.88 -7.37 6.76
C MET A 92 -8.19 -6.45 5.76
N THR A 93 -7.07 -6.87 5.17
CA THR A 93 -6.45 -6.11 4.06
C THR A 93 -6.96 -6.61 2.72
N ILE A 94 -7.42 -5.66 1.91
CA ILE A 94 -7.85 -5.87 0.52
C ILE A 94 -6.78 -5.30 -0.40
N THR A 95 -6.14 -6.18 -1.14
CA THR A 95 -5.31 -5.84 -2.29
C THR A 95 -6.20 -5.42 -3.45
N THR A 96 -5.95 -4.27 -4.04
CA THR A 96 -6.74 -3.73 -5.15
C THR A 96 -5.81 -3.31 -6.27
N ALA A 97 -5.81 -4.09 -7.36
CA ALA A 97 -5.12 -3.74 -8.60
C ALA A 97 -6.13 -3.07 -9.53
N VAL A 98 -5.76 -1.93 -10.10
CA VAL A 98 -6.67 -1.18 -10.98
C VAL A 98 -5.97 -0.81 -12.28
N PRO A 99 -6.70 -0.82 -13.41
CA PRO A 99 -6.21 -0.25 -14.66
C PRO A 99 -6.27 1.29 -14.62
N VAL A 100 -5.77 1.90 -15.70
CA VAL A 100 -5.94 3.33 -15.94
C VAL A 100 -7.42 3.70 -16.05
N VAL A 101 -7.79 4.84 -15.46
CA VAL A 101 -9.13 5.42 -15.58
C VAL A 101 -8.99 6.90 -15.92
N ASP A 102 -9.63 7.31 -17.01
CA ASP A 102 -9.61 8.68 -17.53
C ASP A 102 -10.96 9.36 -17.31
N GLY A 103 -10.98 10.69 -17.39
CA GLY A 103 -12.22 11.49 -17.38
C GLY A 103 -12.95 11.46 -16.04
N ILE A 104 -12.22 11.28 -14.93
CA ILE A 104 -12.79 11.40 -13.59
C ILE A 104 -13.07 12.88 -13.35
N GLY A 105 -14.35 13.25 -13.28
CA GLY A 105 -14.74 14.65 -13.10
C GLY A 105 -14.31 15.23 -11.75
N LEU A 106 -13.79 16.44 -11.78
CA LEU A 106 -13.41 17.27 -10.63
C LEU A 106 -14.38 18.46 -10.51
N GLU A 107 -14.53 18.97 -9.30
CA GLU A 107 -15.21 20.26 -9.09
C GLU A 107 -14.23 21.41 -9.37
N PRO A 108 -14.62 22.43 -10.17
CA PRO A 108 -13.79 23.59 -10.45
C PRO A 108 -13.60 24.49 -9.21
N ASP A 109 -12.45 25.14 -9.13
CA ASP A 109 -12.07 26.07 -8.05
C ASP A 109 -12.24 25.47 -6.63
N ALA A 110 -11.91 24.18 -6.48
CA ALA A 110 -12.11 23.41 -5.26
C ALA A 110 -10.96 22.43 -4.97
N VAL A 111 -10.89 21.96 -3.72
CA VAL A 111 -10.04 20.83 -3.34
C VAL A 111 -10.86 19.55 -3.46
N ASN A 112 -10.45 18.68 -4.38
CA ASN A 112 -11.09 17.40 -4.65
C ASN A 112 -10.31 16.29 -3.97
N TYR A 113 -10.91 15.62 -2.99
CA TYR A 113 -10.35 14.44 -2.34
C TYR A 113 -10.74 13.21 -3.13
N VAL A 114 -9.77 12.33 -3.42
CA VAL A 114 -9.97 11.15 -4.25
C VAL A 114 -9.69 9.90 -3.42
N TRP A 115 -10.69 9.05 -3.28
CA TRP A 115 -10.61 7.77 -2.58
C TRP A 115 -10.70 6.61 -3.56
N LEU A 116 -9.94 5.55 -3.30
CA LEU A 116 -10.13 4.22 -3.86
C LEU A 116 -10.97 3.40 -2.88
N SER A 117 -12.13 2.92 -3.32
CA SER A 117 -13.05 2.16 -2.48
C SER A 117 -13.35 0.80 -3.12
N PRO A 118 -12.81 -0.31 -2.58
CA PRO A 118 -13.20 -1.66 -2.98
C PRO A 118 -14.70 -1.90 -2.71
N GLU A 119 -15.40 -2.48 -3.68
CA GLU A 119 -16.82 -2.81 -3.57
C GLU A 119 -17.00 -4.26 -3.14
N LEU A 120 -17.36 -4.48 -1.88
CA LEU A 120 -17.48 -5.82 -1.30
C LEU A 120 -18.71 -6.60 -1.81
N THR A 121 -19.69 -5.92 -2.39
CA THR A 121 -20.92 -6.58 -2.88
C THR A 121 -20.78 -7.14 -4.30
N THR A 122 -19.67 -6.85 -4.99
CA THR A 122 -19.43 -7.32 -6.37
C THR A 122 -18.05 -7.92 -6.53
N ASN A 123 -17.96 -8.97 -7.33
CA ASN A 123 -16.69 -9.61 -7.64
C ASN A 123 -15.84 -8.67 -8.51
N ASN A 124 -14.62 -8.38 -8.05
CA ASN A 124 -13.62 -7.50 -8.65
C ASN A 124 -14.08 -6.06 -8.79
N GLY A 125 -14.98 -5.62 -7.89
CA GLY A 125 -15.48 -4.27 -7.85
C GLY A 125 -14.55 -3.31 -7.11
N ALA A 126 -14.30 -2.16 -7.71
CA ALA A 126 -13.71 -0.99 -7.05
C ALA A 126 -14.21 0.29 -7.72
N ASN A 127 -14.24 1.37 -6.96
CA ASN A 127 -14.63 2.69 -7.42
C ASN A 127 -13.59 3.75 -7.03
N TYR A 128 -13.45 4.77 -7.87
CA TYR A 128 -12.96 6.05 -7.39
C TYR A 128 -14.13 6.88 -6.88
N VAL A 129 -13.99 7.47 -5.70
CA VAL A 129 -14.95 8.45 -5.18
C VAL A 129 -14.24 9.79 -5.08
N VAL A 130 -14.87 10.82 -5.62
CA VAL A 130 -14.39 12.21 -5.52
C VAL A 130 -15.37 13.02 -4.69
N GLY A 131 -14.85 13.72 -3.70
CA GLY A 131 -15.58 14.60 -2.78
C GLY A 131 -14.83 15.91 -2.51
N GLN A 132 -15.50 16.88 -1.92
CA GLN A 132 -14.96 18.24 -1.67
C GLN A 132 -14.68 18.49 -0.18
N ASP A 133 -15.28 17.68 0.69
CA ASP A 133 -15.00 17.65 2.12
C ASP A 133 -14.35 16.31 2.49
N ARG A 134 -13.20 16.37 3.16
CA ARG A 134 -12.42 15.19 3.50
C ARG A 134 -13.15 14.22 4.43
N GLU A 135 -13.97 14.70 5.34
CA GLU A 135 -14.61 13.85 6.35
C GLU A 135 -16.06 13.55 5.99
N ALA A 136 -16.76 14.53 5.40
CA ALA A 136 -18.18 14.36 5.08
C ALA A 136 -18.44 13.56 3.80
N ASP A 137 -17.48 13.53 2.86
CA ASP A 137 -17.60 12.81 1.58
C ASP A 137 -16.76 11.51 1.55
N GLU A 138 -16.12 11.14 2.66
CA GLU A 138 -15.39 9.89 2.76
C GLU A 138 -16.35 8.69 2.57
N PRO A 139 -16.04 7.74 1.67
CA PRO A 139 -16.85 6.54 1.50
C PRO A 139 -16.82 5.65 2.75
N ASP A 140 -17.85 4.83 2.91
CA ASP A 140 -17.85 3.79 3.94
C ASP A 140 -16.65 2.82 3.75
N SER A 141 -16.11 2.31 4.86
CA SER A 141 -15.02 1.32 4.86
C SER A 141 -15.42 0.08 4.06
N PRO A 142 -14.53 -0.47 3.20
CA PRO A 142 -13.13 -0.09 3.02
C PRO A 142 -12.95 1.07 2.02
N ALA A 143 -12.09 2.03 2.40
CA ALA A 143 -11.70 3.13 1.52
C ALA A 143 -10.27 3.60 1.83
N LEU A 144 -9.53 3.97 0.78
CA LEU A 144 -8.19 4.55 0.88
C LEU A 144 -8.17 5.91 0.19
N LEU A 145 -7.90 6.98 0.93
CA LEU A 145 -7.59 8.27 0.31
C LEU A 145 -6.28 8.14 -0.47
N VAL A 146 -6.32 8.31 -1.79
CA VAL A 146 -5.16 8.17 -2.68
C VAL A 146 -4.49 9.52 -2.97
N GLY A 147 -5.24 10.60 -2.92
CA GLY A 147 -4.71 11.94 -3.17
C GLY A 147 -5.78 13.02 -3.10
N LEU A 148 -5.35 14.24 -3.41
CA LEU A 148 -6.23 15.37 -3.65
C LEU A 148 -5.76 16.18 -4.87
N VAL A 149 -6.73 16.85 -5.51
CA VAL A 149 -6.51 17.75 -6.65
C VAL A 149 -7.16 19.09 -6.32
N ASP A 150 -6.34 20.14 -6.19
CA ASP A 150 -6.78 21.51 -5.99
C ASP A 150 -6.86 22.21 -7.34
N THR A 151 -8.07 22.33 -7.90
CA THR A 151 -8.31 22.93 -9.21
C THR A 151 -8.19 24.45 -9.19
N GLY A 152 -8.37 25.10 -8.03
CA GLY A 152 -8.16 26.55 -7.88
C GLY A 152 -6.69 26.97 -7.87
N ASN A 153 -5.80 26.07 -7.42
CA ASN A 153 -4.35 26.28 -7.40
C ASN A 153 -3.57 25.47 -8.43
N GLU A 154 -4.26 24.71 -9.30
CA GLU A 154 -3.65 23.80 -10.28
C GLU A 154 -2.61 22.85 -9.66
N ALA A 155 -2.96 22.22 -8.54
CA ALA A 155 -2.05 21.38 -7.76
C ALA A 155 -2.58 19.96 -7.55
N VAL A 156 -1.67 18.99 -7.61
CA VAL A 156 -1.91 17.58 -7.31
C VAL A 156 -1.08 17.19 -6.10
N HIS A 157 -1.70 16.52 -5.13
CA HIS A 157 -1.00 15.97 -3.98
C HIS A 157 -1.45 14.54 -3.69
N GLU A 158 -0.57 13.59 -3.98
CA GLU A 158 -0.79 12.17 -3.71
C GLU A 158 -0.42 11.83 -2.27
N VAL A 159 -1.18 10.95 -1.64
CA VAL A 159 -0.99 10.55 -0.24
C VAL A 159 -0.94 9.04 -0.10
N HIS A 160 -0.61 8.55 1.10
CA HIS A 160 -0.55 7.13 1.44
C HIS A 160 0.30 6.30 0.47
N ARG A 161 1.36 6.87 -0.11
CA ARG A 161 2.37 6.10 -0.84
C ARG A 161 3.11 5.18 0.12
N GLU A 162 3.56 4.03 -0.36
CA GLU A 162 4.33 3.05 0.42
C GLU A 162 5.36 3.74 1.34
N PRO A 163 5.32 3.47 2.66
CA PRO A 163 6.25 4.09 3.58
C PRO A 163 7.68 3.66 3.26
N ARG A 164 8.46 4.57 2.66
CA ARG A 164 9.88 4.36 2.38
C ARG A 164 10.69 4.46 3.66
N ALA A 165 10.76 3.38 4.44
CA ALA A 165 11.67 3.32 5.58
C ALA A 165 13.12 3.27 5.10
N ARG A 166 13.91 4.30 5.44
CA ARG A 166 15.38 4.28 5.30
C ARG A 166 15.99 4.34 6.69
N PHE A 167 16.64 3.26 7.11
CA PHE A 167 17.32 3.21 8.40
C PHE A 167 18.77 3.67 8.23
N GLN A 168 19.13 4.77 8.89
CA GLN A 168 20.54 5.11 9.09
C GLN A 168 21.04 4.41 10.36
N VAL A 169 21.84 3.35 10.18
CA VAL A 169 22.48 2.69 11.32
C VAL A 169 23.69 3.53 11.74
N ARG A 170 23.61 4.21 12.90
CA ARG A 170 24.83 4.67 13.57
C ARG A 170 25.46 3.50 14.30
N LEU A 171 26.53 2.95 13.73
CA LEU A 171 27.40 2.05 14.47
C LEU A 171 28.12 2.86 15.56
N HIS A 172 27.60 2.83 16.79
CA HIS A 172 28.41 3.18 17.95
C HIS A 172 29.42 2.05 18.16
N GLN A 173 30.60 2.16 17.55
CA GLN A 173 31.74 1.42 18.04
C GLN A 173 32.07 1.97 19.43
N THR A 174 31.60 1.28 20.46
CA THR A 174 32.18 1.46 21.79
C THR A 174 33.55 0.80 21.73
N VAL A 175 34.59 1.61 21.48
CA VAL A 175 35.96 1.15 21.71
C VAL A 175 36.06 0.92 23.21
N VAL A 176 35.92 -0.34 23.62
CA VAL A 176 36.26 -0.75 24.98
C VAL A 176 37.77 -0.62 25.06
N GLU A 177 38.27 0.49 25.61
CA GLU A 177 39.64 0.57 26.12
C GLU A 177 39.77 -0.37 27.32
N ARG A 178 39.80 -1.67 27.07
CA ARG A 178 40.54 -2.60 27.90
C ARG A 178 41.71 -3.03 27.04
N GLY A 179 42.92 -2.89 27.57
CA GLY A 179 44.18 -3.24 26.92
C GLY A 179 44.36 -4.74 26.63
N GLU A 180 43.29 -5.44 26.27
CA GLU A 180 43.30 -6.77 25.71
C GLU A 180 43.36 -6.61 24.19
N LYS A 181 44.48 -7.06 23.61
CA LYS A 181 44.65 -7.22 22.17
C LYS A 181 43.43 -7.95 21.59
N ILE A 182 42.72 -7.31 20.68
CA ILE A 182 41.80 -8.01 19.78
C ILE A 182 42.69 -8.70 18.74
N GLU A 183 42.84 -10.01 18.82
CA GLU A 183 43.44 -10.80 17.75
C GLU A 183 42.40 -10.95 16.63
N ILE A 184 42.66 -10.30 15.50
CA ILE A 184 41.88 -10.51 14.28
C ILE A 184 42.43 -11.79 13.62
N PRO A 185 41.60 -12.81 13.34
CA PRO A 185 42.03 -14.01 12.64
C PRO A 185 42.62 -13.66 11.27
N GLU A 186 43.75 -14.29 10.91
CA GLU A 186 44.40 -14.09 9.61
C GLU A 186 43.41 -14.37 8.46
N GLY A 187 43.20 -13.36 7.60
CA GLY A 187 42.29 -13.43 6.46
C GLY A 187 41.47 -12.16 6.20
N TYR A 188 41.42 -11.23 7.15
CA TYR A 188 40.81 -9.91 6.97
C TYR A 188 41.92 -8.85 6.78
N GLY A 189 41.87 -8.13 5.66
CA GLY A 189 42.85 -7.11 5.28
C GLY A 189 42.92 -5.94 6.26
N GLU A 190 44.04 -5.21 6.20
CA GLU A 190 44.36 -4.07 7.07
C GLU A 190 43.22 -3.06 7.20
N VAL A 191 42.83 -2.77 8.44
CA VAL A 191 42.00 -1.60 8.76
C VAL A 191 42.94 -0.42 9.03
N LEU A 192 43.03 0.50 8.08
CA LEU A 192 43.59 1.82 8.34
C LEU A 192 42.58 2.61 9.17
N ALA A 193 42.87 2.74 10.46
CA ALA A 193 42.08 3.53 11.38
C ALA A 193 42.26 5.04 11.09
N GLY A 194 41.20 5.64 10.57
CA GLY A 194 40.97 7.07 10.45
C GLY A 194 39.51 7.32 10.09
N PRO A 195 38.94 8.50 10.38
CA PRO A 195 37.59 8.83 9.91
C PRO A 195 37.60 8.83 8.37
N ILE A 196 36.93 7.85 7.76
CA ILE A 196 36.70 7.81 6.32
C ILE A 196 35.33 8.46 6.08
N GLU A 197 35.35 9.73 5.69
CA GLU A 197 34.23 10.34 4.98
C GLU A 197 34.52 10.20 3.49
N GLY A 198 33.74 9.40 2.78
CA GLY A 198 33.88 9.17 1.35
C GLY A 198 32.63 8.51 0.77
N GLU A 199 32.27 8.89 -0.46
CA GLU A 199 31.18 8.27 -1.21
C GLU A 199 31.67 6.95 -1.84
N GLY A 200 30.92 5.87 -1.65
CA GLY A 200 31.26 4.55 -2.17
C GLY A 200 30.30 4.09 -3.25
N GLU A 201 30.83 3.39 -4.25
CA GLU A 201 30.04 2.70 -5.28
C GLU A 201 30.09 1.19 -5.03
N ILE A 202 28.96 0.50 -5.21
CA ILE A 202 28.89 -0.97 -5.13
C ILE A 202 29.24 -1.54 -6.50
N THR A 203 30.31 -2.34 -6.59
CA THR A 203 30.70 -2.99 -7.84
C THR A 203 29.82 -4.19 -8.14
N GLY A 204 29.73 -4.59 -9.42
CA GLY A 204 28.84 -5.66 -9.90
C GLY A 204 29.09 -7.07 -9.33
N ASP A 205 30.09 -7.24 -8.45
CA ASP A 205 30.34 -8.45 -7.65
C ASP A 205 29.89 -8.33 -6.17
N GLY A 206 29.18 -7.25 -5.82
CA GLY A 206 28.58 -7.05 -4.50
C GLY A 206 29.52 -6.52 -3.43
N ARG A 207 30.70 -6.01 -3.80
CA ARG A 207 31.65 -5.41 -2.87
C ARG A 207 31.57 -3.88 -2.91
N LEU A 208 31.68 -3.26 -1.73
CA LEU A 208 31.71 -1.80 -1.60
C LEU A 208 33.13 -1.31 -1.89
N LYS A 209 33.28 -0.47 -2.91
CA LYS A 209 34.51 0.27 -3.16
C LYS A 209 34.30 1.71 -2.72
N VAL A 210 35.04 2.12 -1.69
CA VAL A 210 35.10 3.53 -1.28
C VAL A 210 35.96 4.28 -2.29
N VAL A 211 35.47 5.41 -2.81
CA VAL A 211 36.22 6.30 -3.72
C VAL A 211 36.82 7.46 -2.94
#